data_AF-A0A961XJD7-F1
#
_entry.id   AF-A0A961XJD7-F1
#
_cell.length_a   1.000
_cell.length_b   1.000
_cell.length_c   1.000
_cell.angle_alpha   90.00
_cell.angle_beta   90.00
_cell.angle_gamma   90.00
#
_symmetry.space_group_name_H-M   'P 1'
#
loop_
_entity.id
_entity.type
_entity.pdbx_description
1 polymer ?
#
loop_
_entity_poly.entity_id
_entity_poly.type
_entity_poly.pdbx_seq_one_letter_code
_entity_poly.pdbx_strand_id
1 'polypeptide(L)'
;MPAQAEKRVALVIGNSAYQNVPQLANPKNDAADMAAKLAELGFDVVQGEDLDLRGMRNTVRDFIKRLDGADLALFFYAGHGLQVNGNNYMAPVEAQLASFDDLDFEMLPMDLVLSAMERNTKTNLIFLDACRDNPLAENLARSMGTRSGSIGRGLAKLGSGIGSLIAFSTQPGNVALDGKGRNSPFTAALLKHLGTPGESITDELVAVRRDVLAATEGKQVPWDNSSLTGPVVLKEAPKEEPKLEAAAPVPQVVQPAAPAVETSQAQFEITFWNSIKDKNSRAYFESYLARYPGGQFSEIAKLSISELDAQQEREAKARELAKAQDEQKKAEVARLAEEAKKSDEASKRAAAEQAAQRSAELKAAEDAARKAEEARLAAEDARKALEKRLADLEAAQKQREAEKPVEVAKLEQPAPGTASRSIDPGELARSTQAELQRLGCLSGRVDGKWGSGSERALKDYAGMQGVKLASLDPTLDLLDRLKATKVRVCPLVCGKEQKESNGRCVKVKQEAKVDPKPEKRTTDAPKEITKKKVASERICYVCRQPPSFGGPYEICPPNGVKPTRALGGGQALDCVRK
;
A
#
# COMPACT_ATOMS: atom_id res chain seq x y z
N MET A 1 -24.75 -46.18 28.72
CA MET A 1 -24.62 -44.74 29.03
C MET A 1 -25.48 -43.99 28.03
N PRO A 2 -26.41 -43.13 28.43
CA PRO A 2 -27.16 -42.32 27.47
C PRO A 2 -26.17 -41.43 26.70
N ALA A 3 -26.34 -41.30 25.39
CA ALA A 3 -25.52 -40.44 24.55
C ALA A 3 -25.73 -38.98 25.00
N GLN A 4 -24.68 -38.37 25.55
CA GLN A 4 -24.71 -36.95 25.90
C GLN A 4 -24.77 -36.17 24.58
N ALA A 5 -25.78 -35.31 24.42
CA ALA A 5 -25.92 -34.50 23.21
C ALA A 5 -24.68 -33.61 23.05
N GLU A 6 -24.06 -33.66 21.87
CA GLU A 6 -22.88 -32.87 21.52
C GLU A 6 -23.16 -31.37 21.77
N LYS A 7 -22.34 -30.69 22.57
CA LYS A 7 -22.52 -29.28 22.86
C LYS A 7 -21.89 -28.44 21.75
N ARG A 8 -22.72 -27.76 20.96
CA ARG A 8 -22.31 -26.94 19.81
C ARG A 8 -22.54 -25.45 20.10
N VAL A 9 -21.54 -24.61 19.89
CA VAL A 9 -21.62 -23.16 20.17
C VAL A 9 -21.15 -22.36 18.95
N ALA A 10 -21.89 -21.32 18.58
CA ALA A 10 -21.52 -20.47 17.45
C ALA A 10 -21.39 -18.99 17.84
N LEU A 11 -20.43 -18.31 17.23
CA LEU A 11 -20.35 -16.85 17.17
C LEU A 11 -20.64 -16.39 15.75
N VAL A 12 -21.58 -15.47 15.59
CA VAL A 12 -21.97 -14.92 14.28
C VAL A 12 -21.95 -13.39 14.37
N ILE A 13 -21.08 -12.75 13.59
CA ILE A 13 -21.00 -11.27 13.55
C ILE A 13 -21.16 -10.78 12.11
N GLY A 14 -22.04 -9.79 11.92
CA GLY A 14 -22.27 -9.14 10.61
C GLY A 14 -22.24 -7.62 10.73
N ASN A 15 -21.24 -6.97 10.16
CA ASN A 15 -21.12 -5.50 10.17
C ASN A 15 -21.34 -4.93 8.77
N SER A 16 -22.35 -4.07 8.64
CA SER A 16 -22.83 -3.44 7.41
C SER A 16 -22.77 -1.91 7.47
N ALA A 17 -23.23 -1.33 8.59
CA ALA A 17 -23.48 0.10 8.77
C ALA A 17 -22.22 0.90 9.17
N TYR A 18 -21.14 0.75 8.41
CA TYR A 18 -19.89 1.48 8.64
C TYR A 18 -20.08 3.00 8.53
N GLN A 19 -19.44 3.73 9.46
CA GLN A 19 -19.56 5.18 9.61
C GLN A 19 -18.46 5.93 8.82
N ASN A 20 -17.24 5.39 8.84
CA ASN A 20 -16.04 6.05 8.30
C ASN A 20 -15.53 5.44 6.97
N VAL A 21 -16.19 4.39 6.50
CA VAL A 21 -15.92 3.72 5.21
C VAL A 21 -17.24 3.33 4.53
N PRO A 22 -17.25 3.07 3.21
CA PRO A 22 -18.42 2.59 2.50
C PRO A 22 -19.10 1.43 3.22
N GLN A 23 -20.43 1.54 3.33
CA GLN A 23 -21.29 0.54 3.93
C GLN A 23 -21.42 -0.70 3.05
N LEU A 24 -21.75 -1.84 3.67
CA LEU A 24 -21.91 -3.13 3.02
C LEU A 24 -23.37 -3.57 3.07
N ALA A 25 -23.94 -3.91 1.92
CA ALA A 25 -25.37 -4.22 1.84
C ALA A 25 -25.76 -5.56 2.48
N ASN A 26 -24.85 -6.55 2.46
CA ASN A 26 -25.18 -7.94 2.74
C ASN A 26 -24.80 -8.47 4.13
N PRO A 27 -23.70 -8.04 4.79
CA PRO A 27 -23.23 -8.68 6.04
C PRO A 27 -24.26 -8.84 7.15
N LYS A 28 -25.14 -7.84 7.33
CA LYS A 28 -26.26 -7.95 8.26
C LYS A 28 -27.21 -9.11 7.91
N ASN A 29 -27.59 -9.24 6.63
CA ASN A 29 -28.43 -10.35 6.16
C ASN A 29 -27.67 -11.67 6.27
N ASP A 30 -26.38 -11.68 5.91
CA ASP A 30 -25.51 -12.86 5.97
C ASP A 30 -25.43 -13.40 7.39
N ALA A 31 -25.22 -12.55 8.39
CA ALA A 31 -25.20 -12.93 9.79
C ALA A 31 -26.56 -13.43 10.29
N ALA A 32 -27.65 -12.71 10.00
CA ALA A 32 -28.99 -13.11 10.44
C ALA A 32 -29.39 -14.48 9.88
N ASP A 33 -29.20 -14.69 8.58
CA ASP A 33 -29.59 -15.92 7.90
C ASP A 33 -28.67 -17.09 8.33
N MET A 34 -27.37 -16.84 8.56
CA MET A 34 -26.43 -17.84 9.09
C MET A 34 -26.75 -18.23 10.53
N ALA A 35 -27.07 -17.27 11.39
CA ALA A 35 -27.46 -17.53 12.78
C ALA A 35 -28.71 -18.42 12.86
N ALA A 36 -29.72 -18.14 12.03
CA ALA A 36 -30.91 -18.97 11.93
C ALA A 36 -30.57 -20.40 11.50
N LYS A 37 -29.77 -20.55 10.45
CA LYS A 37 -29.32 -21.86 9.95
C LYS A 37 -28.55 -22.67 11.00
N LEU A 38 -27.67 -22.02 11.76
CA LEU A 38 -26.88 -22.68 12.81
C LEU A 38 -27.76 -23.10 14.00
N ALA A 39 -28.73 -22.27 14.38
CA ALA A 39 -29.70 -22.64 15.41
C ALA A 39 -30.51 -23.88 14.99
N GLU A 40 -30.91 -23.99 13.73
CA GLU A 40 -31.56 -25.21 13.19
C GLU A 40 -30.66 -26.45 13.24
N LEU A 41 -29.34 -26.27 13.16
CA LEU A 41 -28.34 -27.34 13.27
C LEU A 41 -27.92 -27.65 14.73
N GLY A 42 -28.63 -27.06 15.70
CA GLY A 42 -28.45 -27.35 17.13
C GLY A 42 -27.32 -26.57 17.81
N PHE A 43 -26.85 -25.47 17.22
CA PHE A 43 -25.88 -24.59 17.87
C PHE A 43 -26.54 -23.64 18.87
N ASP A 44 -25.89 -23.41 20.00
CA ASP A 44 -26.14 -22.23 20.84
C ASP A 44 -25.45 -21.01 20.21
N VAL A 45 -26.23 -20.13 19.58
CA VAL A 45 -25.72 -19.03 18.77
C VAL A 45 -25.63 -17.73 19.57
N VAL A 46 -24.43 -17.15 19.63
CA VAL A 46 -24.17 -15.77 20.03
C VAL A 46 -24.05 -14.93 18.77
N GLN A 47 -24.99 -14.01 18.55
CA GLN A 47 -25.02 -13.18 17.34
C GLN A 47 -24.85 -11.69 17.65
N GLY A 48 -24.32 -10.94 16.69
CA GLY A 48 -24.24 -9.49 16.74
C GLY A 48 -24.20 -8.84 15.37
N GLU A 49 -24.93 -7.74 15.22
CA GLU A 49 -25.06 -7.00 13.96
C GLU A 49 -24.69 -5.54 14.16
N ASP A 50 -23.98 -4.96 13.20
CA ASP A 50 -23.57 -3.55 13.18
C ASP A 50 -22.94 -3.10 14.52
N LEU A 51 -22.02 -3.92 15.04
CA LEU A 51 -21.45 -3.74 16.35
C LEU A 51 -20.33 -2.70 16.36
N ASP A 52 -20.36 -1.86 17.39
CA ASP A 52 -19.24 -1.03 17.77
C ASP A 52 -18.13 -1.87 18.45
N LEU A 53 -16.93 -1.33 18.66
CA LEU A 53 -15.79 -2.09 19.19
C LEU A 53 -16.08 -2.66 20.58
N ARG A 54 -16.79 -1.89 21.41
CA ARG A 54 -17.22 -2.31 22.74
C ARG A 54 -18.22 -3.46 22.64
N GLY A 55 -19.17 -3.38 21.72
CA GLY A 55 -20.16 -4.38 21.38
C GLY A 55 -19.48 -5.66 20.93
N MET A 56 -18.57 -5.59 19.95
CA MET A 56 -17.80 -6.74 19.48
C MET A 56 -17.03 -7.43 20.62
N ARG A 57 -16.33 -6.66 21.47
CA ARG A 57 -15.62 -7.22 22.64
C ARG A 57 -16.57 -7.92 23.61
N ASN A 58 -17.74 -7.35 23.88
CA ASN A 58 -18.73 -7.96 24.76
C ASN A 58 -19.31 -9.25 24.15
N THR A 59 -19.66 -9.24 22.87
CA THR A 59 -20.19 -10.41 22.15
C THR A 59 -19.17 -11.54 22.12
N VAL A 60 -17.90 -11.24 21.82
CA VAL A 60 -16.81 -12.23 21.87
C VAL A 60 -16.63 -12.77 23.28
N ARG A 61 -16.66 -11.90 24.32
CA ARG A 61 -16.56 -12.35 25.71
C ARG A 61 -17.71 -13.30 26.08
N ASP A 62 -18.92 -13.02 25.64
CA ASP A 62 -20.08 -13.86 25.93
C ASP A 62 -20.05 -15.19 25.17
N PHE A 63 -19.52 -15.21 23.95
CA PHE A 63 -19.19 -16.44 23.23
C PHE A 63 -18.14 -17.28 23.98
N ILE A 64 -17.04 -16.67 24.41
CA ILE A 64 -15.96 -17.37 25.13
C ILE A 64 -16.49 -18.03 26.42
N LYS A 65 -17.40 -17.38 27.16
CA LYS A 65 -18.03 -17.99 28.34
C LYS A 65 -18.84 -19.24 28.00
N ARG A 66 -19.45 -19.32 26.81
CA ARG A 66 -20.29 -20.44 26.38
C ARG A 66 -19.47 -21.62 25.83
N LEU A 67 -18.23 -21.37 25.39
CA LEU A 67 -17.31 -22.39 24.88
C LEU A 67 -16.92 -23.45 25.91
N ASP A 68 -17.03 -23.18 27.21
CA ASP A 68 -16.64 -24.13 28.25
C ASP A 68 -17.39 -25.47 28.11
N GLY A 69 -16.65 -26.56 27.90
CA GLY A 69 -17.20 -27.90 27.67
C GLY A 69 -17.93 -28.09 26.33
N ALA A 70 -17.74 -27.20 25.35
CA ALA A 70 -18.26 -27.41 24.00
C ALA A 70 -17.42 -28.44 23.23
N ASP A 71 -18.09 -29.25 22.40
CA ASP A 71 -17.43 -30.24 21.54
C ASP A 71 -17.01 -29.63 20.20
N LEU A 72 -17.88 -28.74 19.69
CA LEU A 72 -17.72 -28.08 18.40
C LEU A 72 -18.04 -26.58 18.54
N ALA A 73 -17.09 -25.75 18.10
CA ALA A 73 -17.26 -24.31 18.02
C ALA A 73 -17.29 -23.86 16.56
N LEU A 74 -18.17 -22.92 16.25
CA LEU A 74 -18.21 -22.27 14.95
C LEU A 74 -18.09 -20.75 15.07
N PHE A 75 -17.29 -20.14 14.22
CA PHE A 75 -17.19 -18.69 14.13
C PHE A 75 -17.45 -18.22 12.69
N PHE A 76 -18.46 -17.39 12.52
CA PHE A 76 -18.81 -16.73 11.28
C PHE A 76 -18.63 -15.22 11.39
N TYR A 77 -17.92 -14.61 10.45
CA TYR A 77 -17.78 -13.16 10.35
C TYR A 77 -18.01 -12.68 8.92
N ALA A 78 -18.92 -11.71 8.77
CA ALA A 78 -19.13 -10.96 7.54
C ALA A 78 -18.91 -9.46 7.79
N GLY A 79 -18.08 -8.82 6.97
CA GLY A 79 -17.76 -7.40 7.15
C GLY A 79 -16.44 -6.98 6.52
N HIS A 80 -15.96 -5.79 6.84
CA HIS A 80 -14.59 -5.37 6.54
C HIS A 80 -13.60 -6.07 7.46
N GLY A 81 -12.53 -6.61 6.89
CA GLY A 81 -11.39 -7.14 7.61
C GLY A 81 -10.09 -6.72 6.92
N LEU A 82 -9.01 -6.59 7.69
CA LEU A 82 -7.69 -6.33 7.11
C LEU A 82 -6.62 -7.23 7.72
N GLN A 83 -5.60 -7.48 6.90
CA GLN A 83 -4.36 -8.10 7.31
C GLN A 83 -3.28 -7.03 7.50
N VAL A 84 -2.63 -7.03 8.66
CA VAL A 84 -1.44 -6.23 8.92
C VAL A 84 -0.38 -7.10 9.59
N ASN A 85 0.83 -7.14 9.02
CA ASN A 85 1.97 -7.93 9.52
C ASN A 85 1.63 -9.41 9.78
N GLY A 86 0.77 -10.01 8.95
CA GLY A 86 0.34 -11.41 9.12
C GLY A 86 -0.86 -11.60 10.05
N ASN A 87 -1.31 -10.57 10.76
CA ASN A 87 -2.44 -10.65 11.70
C ASN A 87 -3.73 -10.18 11.05
N ASN A 88 -4.83 -10.89 11.33
CA ASN A 88 -6.16 -10.56 10.84
C ASN A 88 -6.96 -9.78 11.87
N TYR A 89 -7.63 -8.73 11.42
CA TYR A 89 -8.45 -7.85 12.24
C TYR A 89 -9.87 -7.74 11.68
N MET A 90 -10.87 -7.76 12.56
CA MET A 90 -12.26 -7.46 12.26
C MET A 90 -12.55 -5.98 12.54
N ALA A 91 -13.23 -5.30 11.61
CA ALA A 91 -13.57 -3.89 11.71
C ALA A 91 -14.94 -3.66 12.39
N PRO A 92 -14.98 -2.96 13.54
CA PRO A 92 -16.18 -2.34 14.08
C PRO A 92 -16.81 -1.32 13.11
N VAL A 93 -18.10 -1.01 13.29
CA VAL A 93 -18.81 -0.08 12.39
C VAL A 93 -18.29 1.36 12.46
N GLU A 94 -17.73 1.77 13.59
CA GLU A 94 -17.15 3.10 13.83
C GLU A 94 -15.65 3.18 13.55
N ALA A 95 -15.00 2.06 13.17
CA ALA A 95 -13.55 2.01 13.04
C ALA A 95 -12.98 3.12 12.14
N GLN A 96 -11.98 3.84 12.64
CA GLN A 96 -11.28 4.89 11.91
C GLN A 96 -9.77 4.74 12.05
N LEU A 97 -9.09 4.31 10.98
CA LEU A 97 -7.64 4.19 10.97
C LEU A 97 -7.01 5.45 10.34
N ALA A 98 -6.42 6.31 11.17
CA ALA A 98 -5.63 7.46 10.73
C ALA A 98 -4.13 7.15 10.65
N SER A 99 -3.67 6.21 11.47
CA SER A 99 -2.27 5.78 11.57
C SER A 99 -2.15 4.28 11.88
N PHE A 100 -0.93 3.76 11.83
CA PHE A 100 -0.64 2.37 12.21
C PHE A 100 -0.96 2.07 13.68
N ASP A 101 -0.72 3.04 14.57
CA ASP A 101 -0.90 2.85 16.00
C ASP A 101 -2.39 2.68 16.37
N ASP A 102 -3.31 3.15 15.53
CA ASP A 102 -4.75 3.05 15.75
C ASP A 102 -5.27 1.60 15.64
N LEU A 103 -4.52 0.69 15.01
CA LEU A 103 -4.93 -0.71 14.81
C LEU A 103 -5.33 -1.39 16.11
N ASP A 104 -4.55 -1.22 17.17
CA ASP A 104 -4.78 -1.90 18.45
C ASP A 104 -5.96 -1.28 19.24
N PHE A 105 -6.32 -0.04 18.91
CA PHE A 105 -7.36 0.72 19.62
C PHE A 105 -8.70 0.70 18.92
N GLU A 106 -8.72 0.63 17.59
CA GLU A 106 -9.91 0.77 16.74
C GLU A 106 -10.39 -0.56 16.14
N MET A 107 -9.57 -1.61 16.18
CA MET A 107 -9.87 -2.90 15.57
C MET A 107 -9.94 -4.02 16.60
N LEU A 108 -10.58 -5.14 16.23
CA LEU A 108 -10.58 -6.36 17.03
C LEU A 108 -9.72 -7.45 16.37
N PRO A 109 -8.64 -7.92 17.01
CA PRO A 109 -7.85 -9.03 16.50
C PRO A 109 -8.70 -10.30 16.38
N MET A 110 -8.68 -10.94 15.22
CA MET A 110 -9.42 -12.18 14.97
C MET A 110 -8.84 -13.35 15.78
N ASP A 111 -7.53 -13.30 16.04
CA ASP A 111 -6.81 -14.30 16.83
C ASP A 111 -7.37 -14.47 18.25
N LEU A 112 -7.98 -13.41 18.83
CA LEU A 112 -8.65 -13.50 20.13
C LEU A 112 -9.75 -14.56 20.14
N VAL A 113 -10.51 -14.66 19.04
CA VAL A 113 -11.60 -15.64 18.89
C VAL A 113 -11.03 -17.01 18.61
N LEU A 114 -10.11 -17.11 17.64
CA LEU A 114 -9.51 -18.38 17.20
C LEU A 114 -8.79 -19.08 18.35
N SER A 115 -7.90 -18.36 19.04
CA SER A 115 -7.16 -18.89 20.18
C SER A 115 -8.09 -19.29 21.33
N ALA A 116 -9.25 -18.64 21.49
CA ALA A 116 -10.23 -19.05 22.49
C ALA A 116 -10.97 -20.33 22.09
N MET A 117 -11.32 -20.50 20.82
CA MET A 117 -11.89 -21.76 20.32
C MET A 117 -10.90 -22.91 20.49
N GLU A 118 -9.66 -22.74 20.01
CA GLU A 118 -8.62 -23.79 20.07
C GLU A 118 -8.29 -24.27 21.48
N ARG A 119 -8.42 -23.41 22.50
CA ARG A 119 -8.20 -23.79 23.90
C ARG A 119 -9.38 -24.55 24.52
N ASN A 120 -10.60 -24.35 24.03
CA ASN A 120 -11.82 -24.83 24.71
C ASN A 120 -12.53 -25.96 23.95
N THR A 121 -12.30 -26.11 22.65
CA THR A 121 -13.04 -27.04 21.79
C THR A 121 -12.12 -27.87 20.90
N LYS A 122 -12.53 -29.12 20.64
CA LYS A 122 -11.74 -30.08 19.83
C LYS A 122 -11.90 -29.85 18.34
N THR A 123 -13.08 -29.39 17.93
CA THR A 123 -13.43 -29.12 16.54
C THR A 123 -13.82 -27.66 16.39
N ASN A 124 -13.11 -26.93 15.53
CA ASN A 124 -13.31 -25.51 15.31
C ASN A 124 -13.59 -25.26 13.83
N LEU A 125 -14.74 -24.67 13.51
CA LEU A 125 -15.11 -24.29 12.16
C LEU A 125 -15.14 -22.76 12.06
N ILE A 126 -14.38 -22.20 11.13
CA ILE A 126 -14.27 -20.75 10.98
C ILE A 126 -14.59 -20.36 9.55
N PHE A 127 -15.60 -19.51 9.37
CA PHE A 127 -16.07 -19.04 8.06
C PHE A 127 -15.96 -17.52 7.99
N LEU A 128 -15.12 -17.03 7.07
CA LEU A 128 -14.76 -15.63 6.97
C LEU A 128 -15.24 -15.08 5.63
N ASP A 129 -16.32 -14.31 5.68
CA ASP A 129 -16.88 -13.58 4.56
C ASP A 129 -16.49 -12.10 4.60
N ALA A 130 -15.18 -11.88 4.70
CA ALA A 130 -14.61 -10.58 4.94
C ALA A 130 -13.36 -10.36 4.09
N CYS A 131 -13.55 -10.05 2.82
CA CYS A 131 -12.49 -9.61 1.91
C CYS A 131 -13.08 -8.64 0.88
N ARG A 132 -12.94 -7.35 1.14
CA ARG A 132 -13.23 -6.27 0.18
C ARG A 132 -11.94 -5.49 -0.04
N ASP A 133 -11.83 -4.77 -1.15
CA ASP A 133 -10.88 -3.66 -1.25
C ASP A 133 -11.08 -2.77 -0.01
N ASN A 134 -10.25 -2.96 1.02
CA ASN A 134 -10.55 -2.45 2.34
C ASN A 134 -10.09 -0.99 2.39
N PRO A 135 -11.01 -0.01 2.44
CA PRO A 135 -10.63 1.39 2.43
C PRO A 135 -9.87 1.79 3.70
N LEU A 136 -10.06 1.06 4.80
CA LEU A 136 -9.24 1.19 6.01
C LEU A 136 -7.79 0.79 5.73
N ALA A 137 -7.57 -0.30 4.98
CA ALA A 137 -6.23 -0.73 4.56
C ALA A 137 -5.58 0.29 3.62
N GLU A 138 -6.36 0.92 2.72
CA GLU A 138 -5.86 2.00 1.87
C GLU A 138 -5.53 3.28 2.65
N ASN A 139 -6.39 3.70 3.58
CA ASN A 139 -6.14 4.85 4.46
C ASN A 139 -4.86 4.64 5.26
N LEU A 140 -4.72 3.45 5.83
CA LEU A 140 -3.54 3.04 6.58
C LEU A 140 -2.28 3.06 5.70
N ALA A 141 -2.33 2.47 4.50
CA ALA A 141 -1.21 2.48 3.56
C ALA A 141 -0.80 3.91 3.14
N ARG A 142 -1.77 4.81 2.95
CA ARG A 142 -1.51 6.24 2.69
C ARG A 142 -0.84 6.92 3.87
N SER A 143 -1.30 6.66 5.10
CA SER A 143 -0.77 7.28 6.33
C SER A 143 0.68 6.88 6.62
N MET A 144 1.06 5.63 6.34
CA MET A 144 2.39 5.09 6.63
C MET A 144 3.46 5.46 5.60
N GLY A 145 3.08 6.01 4.43
CA GLY A 145 4.02 6.30 3.34
C GLY A 145 4.73 5.07 2.75
N THR A 146 4.32 3.85 3.13
CA THR A 146 4.94 2.59 2.75
C THR A 146 4.33 1.98 1.50
N ARG A 147 5.16 1.42 0.62
CA ARG A 147 4.71 0.61 -0.52
C ARG A 147 4.26 -0.78 -0.03
N SER A 148 2.98 -0.91 0.34
CA SER A 148 2.12 -2.11 0.41
C SER A 148 2.61 -3.45 0.99
N GLY A 149 3.85 -3.62 1.48
CA GLY A 149 4.37 -4.93 1.91
C GLY A 149 3.83 -5.45 3.25
N SER A 150 3.48 -4.55 4.17
CA SER A 150 3.00 -4.88 5.52
C SER A 150 1.48 -4.97 5.66
N ILE A 151 0.73 -4.44 4.69
CA ILE A 151 -0.74 -4.38 4.70
C ILE A 151 -1.25 -5.24 3.54
N GLY A 152 -1.83 -6.38 3.86
CA GLY A 152 -2.36 -7.33 2.87
C GLY A 152 -3.68 -6.85 2.27
N ARG A 153 -3.90 -7.15 0.98
CA ARG A 153 -5.24 -7.08 0.37
C ARG A 153 -6.03 -8.32 0.80
N GLY A 154 -7.05 -8.12 1.64
CA GLY A 154 -7.84 -9.20 2.23
C GLY A 154 -7.22 -9.77 3.51
N LEU A 155 -7.63 -10.99 3.87
CA LEU A 155 -7.18 -11.68 5.09
C LEU A 155 -5.93 -12.54 4.82
N ALA A 156 -5.06 -12.60 5.84
CA ALA A 156 -3.97 -13.55 5.94
C ALA A 156 -4.48 -14.99 5.95
N LYS A 157 -3.67 -15.91 5.42
CA LYS A 157 -3.79 -17.31 5.80
C LYS A 157 -3.53 -17.44 7.30
N LEU A 158 -4.52 -17.94 8.02
CA LEU A 158 -4.39 -18.32 9.43
C LEU A 158 -3.77 -19.72 9.52
N GLY A 159 -2.86 -19.91 10.47
CA GLY A 159 -2.47 -21.25 10.90
C GLY A 159 -3.69 -21.93 11.53
N SER A 160 -3.97 -23.17 11.14
CA SER A 160 -5.02 -23.97 11.77
C SER A 160 -4.39 -24.75 12.92
N GLY A 161 -4.84 -24.52 14.15
CA GLY A 161 -4.60 -25.46 15.24
C GLY A 161 -5.16 -26.85 14.90
N ILE A 162 -4.66 -27.88 15.59
CA ILE A 162 -5.17 -29.26 15.41
C ILE A 162 -6.68 -29.24 15.69
N GLY A 163 -7.49 -29.77 14.78
CA GLY A 163 -8.95 -29.76 14.90
C GLY A 163 -9.64 -28.50 14.38
N SER A 164 -8.92 -27.57 13.74
CA SER A 164 -9.49 -26.36 13.13
C SER A 164 -9.64 -26.48 11.61
N LEU A 165 -10.76 -25.97 11.08
CA LEU A 165 -10.99 -25.70 9.66
C LEU A 165 -11.34 -24.23 9.49
N ILE A 166 -10.65 -23.56 8.57
CA ILE A 166 -10.89 -22.15 8.25
C ILE A 166 -11.23 -22.05 6.77
N ALA A 167 -12.41 -21.54 6.43
CA ALA A 167 -12.81 -21.23 5.06
C ALA A 167 -12.98 -19.72 4.85
N PHE A 168 -12.37 -19.22 3.79
CA PHE A 168 -12.40 -17.85 3.33
C PHE A 168 -13.31 -17.74 2.11
N SER A 169 -14.06 -16.64 2.00
CA SER A 169 -14.96 -16.41 0.87
C SER A 169 -14.24 -16.30 -0.49
N THR A 170 -12.93 -16.01 -0.49
CA THR A 170 -12.10 -15.97 -1.70
C THR A 170 -10.66 -16.42 -1.40
N GLN A 171 -9.90 -16.70 -2.45
CA GLN A 171 -8.49 -17.08 -2.37
C GLN A 171 -7.59 -15.92 -1.92
N PRO A 172 -6.46 -16.18 -1.23
CA PRO A 172 -5.57 -15.13 -0.73
C PRO A 172 -5.17 -14.13 -1.83
N GLY A 173 -5.12 -12.84 -1.47
CA GLY A 173 -4.77 -11.75 -2.38
C GLY A 173 -5.82 -11.39 -3.43
N ASN A 174 -7.02 -12.01 -3.38
CA ASN A 174 -8.15 -11.66 -4.22
C ASN A 174 -9.29 -11.06 -3.40
N VAL A 175 -10.26 -10.46 -4.09
CA VAL A 175 -11.41 -9.76 -3.48
C VAL A 175 -12.66 -10.63 -3.59
N ALA A 176 -13.47 -10.69 -2.54
CA ALA A 176 -14.77 -11.35 -2.58
C ALA A 176 -15.82 -10.38 -3.17
N LEU A 177 -16.72 -10.91 -3.98
CA LEU A 177 -17.79 -10.13 -4.60
C LEU A 177 -18.98 -10.02 -3.67
N ASP A 178 -19.63 -8.86 -3.70
CA ASP A 178 -20.91 -8.64 -3.03
C ASP A 178 -22.03 -9.48 -3.64
N GLY A 179 -21.88 -9.89 -4.90
CA GLY A 179 -22.95 -10.54 -5.64
C GLY A 179 -24.08 -9.56 -6.00
N LYS A 180 -25.19 -10.11 -6.48
CA LYS A 180 -26.39 -9.35 -6.89
C LYS A 180 -27.62 -9.64 -6.02
N GLY A 181 -27.47 -10.56 -5.06
CA GLY A 181 -28.55 -11.07 -4.21
C GLY A 181 -28.62 -10.36 -2.86
N ARG A 182 -29.51 -10.86 -2.00
CA ARG A 182 -29.66 -10.43 -0.59
C ARG A 182 -28.40 -10.75 0.25
N ASN A 183 -27.80 -11.89 -0.02
CA ASN A 183 -26.60 -12.41 0.65
C ASN A 183 -25.40 -12.38 -0.29
N SER A 184 -24.20 -12.41 0.28
CA SER A 184 -23.00 -12.62 -0.53
C SER A 184 -23.06 -13.97 -1.26
N PRO A 185 -22.34 -14.16 -2.40
CA PRO A 185 -22.27 -15.44 -3.08
C PRO A 185 -21.77 -16.58 -2.18
N PHE A 186 -20.83 -16.28 -1.26
CA PHE A 186 -20.28 -17.26 -0.34
C PHE A 186 -21.28 -17.67 0.73
N THR A 187 -21.92 -16.69 1.37
CA THR A 187 -22.94 -16.97 2.39
C THR A 187 -24.16 -17.64 1.79
N ALA A 188 -24.64 -17.20 0.61
CA ALA A 188 -25.73 -17.87 -0.09
C ALA A 188 -25.44 -19.35 -0.39
N ALA A 189 -24.21 -19.66 -0.80
CA ALA A 189 -23.79 -21.03 -1.05
C ALA A 189 -23.65 -21.83 0.27
N LEU A 190 -23.12 -21.25 1.34
CA LEU A 190 -23.06 -21.89 2.65
C LEU A 190 -24.46 -22.24 3.17
N LEU A 191 -25.42 -21.30 3.13
CA LEU A 191 -26.79 -21.54 3.60
C LEU A 191 -27.47 -22.71 2.89
N LYS A 192 -27.14 -22.92 1.61
CA LYS A 192 -27.65 -24.00 0.79
C LYS A 192 -27.08 -25.38 1.17
N HIS A 193 -25.78 -25.46 1.45
CA HIS A 193 -25.08 -26.75 1.62
C HIS A 193 -24.79 -27.12 3.07
N LEU A 194 -24.72 -26.16 3.99
CA LEU A 194 -24.35 -26.40 5.37
C LEU A 194 -25.38 -27.30 6.08
N GLY A 195 -24.91 -28.40 6.65
CA GLY A 195 -25.77 -29.40 7.30
C GLY A 195 -26.58 -30.23 6.31
N THR A 196 -25.98 -30.56 5.17
CA THR A 196 -26.53 -31.57 4.26
C THR A 196 -26.48 -32.93 4.95
N PRO A 197 -27.62 -33.65 5.09
CA PRO A 197 -27.65 -34.87 5.88
C PRO A 197 -26.64 -35.93 5.41
N GLY A 198 -25.72 -36.32 6.29
CA GLY A 198 -24.71 -37.35 6.04
C GLY A 198 -23.46 -36.87 5.29
N GLU A 199 -23.39 -35.60 4.87
CA GLU A 199 -22.20 -35.05 4.21
C GLU A 199 -21.20 -34.49 5.23
N SER A 200 -19.91 -34.63 4.92
CA SER A 200 -18.86 -34.03 5.72
C SER A 200 -18.73 -32.55 5.40
N ILE A 201 -18.29 -31.74 6.36
CA ILE A 201 -18.09 -30.30 6.17
C ILE A 201 -17.12 -29.99 5.00
N THR A 202 -16.16 -30.88 4.75
CA THR A 202 -15.22 -30.75 3.63
C THR A 202 -15.92 -30.92 2.29
N ASP A 203 -16.85 -31.88 2.18
CA ASP A 203 -17.64 -32.10 0.96
C ASP A 203 -18.65 -30.96 0.74
N GLU A 204 -19.29 -30.49 1.82
CA GLU A 204 -20.16 -29.31 1.77
C GLU A 204 -19.39 -28.09 1.24
N LEU A 205 -18.15 -27.87 1.69
CA LEU A 205 -17.30 -26.76 1.21
C LEU A 205 -16.85 -26.92 -0.25
N VAL A 206 -16.71 -28.16 -0.75
CA VAL A 206 -16.51 -28.40 -2.19
C VAL A 206 -17.74 -27.97 -2.98
N ALA A 207 -18.95 -28.28 -2.51
CA ALA A 207 -20.19 -27.83 -3.13
C ALA A 207 -20.36 -26.30 -3.06
N VAL A 208 -20.00 -25.67 -1.94
CA VAL A 208 -19.95 -24.21 -1.77
C VAL A 208 -19.01 -23.58 -2.80
N ARG A 209 -17.79 -24.10 -2.95
CA ARG A 209 -16.82 -23.59 -3.94
C ARG A 209 -17.37 -23.66 -5.36
N ARG A 210 -18.01 -24.77 -5.73
CA ARG A 210 -18.64 -24.94 -7.05
C ARG A 210 -19.72 -23.89 -7.30
N ASP A 211 -20.58 -23.65 -6.33
CA ASP A 211 -21.69 -22.70 -6.47
C ASP A 211 -21.19 -21.25 -6.53
N VAL A 212 -20.17 -20.89 -5.74
CA VAL A 212 -19.55 -19.55 -5.80
C VAL A 212 -18.83 -19.32 -7.13
N LEU A 213 -18.08 -20.31 -7.62
CA LEU A 213 -17.44 -20.25 -8.94
C LEU A 213 -18.47 -19.99 -10.04
N ALA A 214 -19.59 -20.72 -10.02
CA ALA A 214 -20.67 -20.54 -10.98
C ALA A 214 -21.34 -19.17 -10.86
N ALA A 215 -21.68 -18.74 -9.64
CA ALA A 215 -22.38 -17.47 -9.38
C ALA A 215 -21.53 -16.23 -9.70
N THR A 216 -20.19 -16.38 -9.66
CA THR A 216 -19.25 -15.28 -9.88
C THR A 216 -18.54 -15.34 -11.22
N GLU A 217 -18.93 -16.28 -12.10
CA GLU A 217 -18.28 -16.51 -13.40
C GLU A 217 -16.76 -16.76 -13.25
N GLY A 218 -16.36 -17.46 -12.19
CA GLY A 218 -14.97 -17.77 -11.87
C GLY A 218 -14.14 -16.62 -11.28
N LYS A 219 -14.75 -15.46 -11.00
CA LYS A 219 -14.03 -14.29 -10.43
C LYS A 219 -13.70 -14.47 -8.94
N GLN A 220 -14.41 -15.35 -8.25
CA GLN A 220 -14.21 -15.64 -6.83
C GLN A 220 -14.08 -17.14 -6.62
N VAL A 221 -13.08 -17.55 -5.85
CA VAL A 221 -12.81 -18.96 -5.53
C VAL A 221 -12.66 -19.10 -4.03
N PRO A 222 -13.66 -19.66 -3.31
CA PRO A 222 -13.52 -19.92 -1.88
C PRO A 222 -12.33 -20.82 -1.58
N TRP A 223 -11.58 -20.48 -0.53
CA TRP A 223 -10.35 -21.15 -0.14
C TRP A 223 -10.45 -21.64 1.30
N ASP A 224 -10.03 -22.86 1.57
CA ASP A 224 -10.03 -23.42 2.92
C ASP A 224 -8.65 -23.92 3.35
N ASN A 225 -8.44 -23.98 4.67
CA ASN A 225 -7.30 -24.58 5.31
C ASN A 225 -7.80 -25.45 6.46
N SER A 226 -7.52 -26.75 6.39
CA SER A 226 -8.05 -27.74 7.33
C SER A 226 -6.93 -28.48 8.06
N SER A 227 -7.11 -28.64 9.36
CA SER A 227 -6.36 -29.52 10.24
C SER A 227 -7.30 -30.40 11.06
N LEU A 228 -8.50 -30.66 10.53
CA LEU A 228 -9.45 -31.62 11.10
C LEU A 228 -8.83 -33.02 11.13
N THR A 229 -9.03 -33.73 12.23
CA THR A 229 -8.49 -35.09 12.43
C THR A 229 -9.45 -36.20 12.00
N GLY A 230 -10.64 -35.84 11.50
CA GLY A 230 -11.67 -36.76 11.03
C GLY A 230 -12.82 -36.01 10.34
N PRO A 231 -13.75 -36.73 9.71
CA PRO A 231 -14.93 -36.12 9.11
C PRO A 231 -15.82 -35.49 10.19
N VAL A 232 -16.28 -34.27 9.94
CA VAL A 232 -17.24 -33.55 10.78
C VAL A 232 -18.54 -33.47 10.01
N VAL A 233 -19.61 -34.04 10.56
CA VAL A 233 -20.95 -34.06 9.95
C VAL A 233 -21.88 -33.24 10.83
N LEU A 234 -22.43 -32.15 10.29
CA LEU A 234 -23.27 -31.24 11.07
C LEU A 234 -24.70 -31.78 11.23
N LYS A 235 -25.17 -32.60 10.29
CA LYS A 235 -26.48 -33.24 10.35
C LYS A 235 -26.36 -34.69 9.94
N GLU A 236 -26.69 -35.61 10.83
CA GLU A 236 -26.65 -37.04 10.51
C GLU A 236 -27.62 -37.39 9.39
N ALA A 237 -27.24 -38.36 8.55
CA ALA A 237 -28.17 -38.94 7.59
C ALA A 237 -29.34 -39.60 8.36
N PRO A 238 -30.58 -39.51 7.85
CA PRO A 238 -31.66 -40.33 8.38
C PRO A 238 -31.20 -41.78 8.40
N LYS A 239 -31.30 -42.44 9.56
CA LYS A 239 -31.17 -43.90 9.61
C LYS A 239 -32.29 -44.45 8.71
N GLU A 240 -31.92 -44.95 7.53
CA GLU A 240 -32.78 -45.91 6.85
C GLU A 240 -32.90 -47.11 7.78
N GLU A 241 -34.06 -47.21 8.45
CA GLU A 241 -34.47 -48.49 9.00
C GLU A 241 -34.49 -49.47 7.84
N PRO A 242 -33.80 -50.62 7.94
CA PRO A 242 -33.93 -51.65 6.92
C PRO A 242 -35.40 -52.04 6.93
N LYS A 243 -36.12 -51.60 5.89
CA LYS A 243 -37.49 -52.04 5.66
C LYS A 243 -37.37 -53.53 5.36
N LEU A 244 -37.59 -54.33 6.41
CA LEU A 244 -37.70 -55.76 6.34
C LEU A 244 -38.94 -56.04 5.48
N GLU A 245 -38.76 -56.08 4.15
CA GLU A 245 -39.76 -56.66 3.28
C GLU A 245 -39.86 -58.13 3.66
N ALA A 246 -40.98 -58.42 4.32
CA ALA A 246 -41.37 -59.76 4.72
C ALA A 246 -41.33 -60.68 3.50
N ALA A 247 -40.49 -61.70 3.60
CA ALA A 247 -40.60 -62.89 2.77
C ALA A 247 -41.98 -63.51 2.98
N ALA A 248 -42.92 -63.21 2.09
CA ALA A 248 -44.15 -63.98 1.90
C ALA A 248 -43.89 -65.09 0.86
N PRO A 249 -44.44 -66.30 1.05
CA PRO A 249 -44.14 -67.45 0.21
C PRO A 249 -44.83 -67.30 -1.15
N VAL A 250 -44.05 -67.32 -2.24
CA VAL A 250 -44.58 -67.33 -3.60
C VAL A 250 -45.00 -68.76 -3.97
N PRO A 251 -46.21 -68.99 -4.53
CA PRO A 251 -46.63 -70.31 -5.00
C PRO A 251 -45.77 -70.78 -6.18
N GLN A 252 -45.33 -72.03 -6.13
CA GLN A 252 -44.63 -72.68 -7.23
C GLN A 252 -45.57 -72.85 -8.43
N VAL A 253 -45.36 -72.03 -9.47
CA VAL A 253 -45.89 -72.30 -10.81
C VAL A 253 -44.75 -72.86 -11.64
N VAL A 254 -44.98 -74.10 -12.08
CA VAL A 254 -44.13 -74.91 -12.95
C VAL A 254 -43.90 -74.19 -14.29
N GLN A 255 -42.64 -74.01 -14.70
CA GLN A 255 -42.27 -73.84 -16.10
C GLN A 255 -41.09 -74.75 -16.47
N PRO A 256 -41.05 -75.31 -17.70
CA PRO A 256 -40.11 -76.36 -18.08
C PRO A 256 -38.76 -75.80 -18.55
N ALA A 257 -37.76 -76.69 -18.49
CA ALA A 257 -36.33 -76.46 -18.69
C ALA A 257 -35.88 -75.93 -20.07
N ALA A 258 -34.86 -75.05 -20.04
CA ALA A 258 -33.82 -74.82 -21.06
C ALA A 258 -32.62 -74.08 -20.40
N PRO A 259 -31.38 -74.13 -20.93
CA PRO A 259 -30.18 -74.53 -20.18
C PRO A 259 -29.53 -73.45 -19.30
N ALA A 260 -28.98 -73.90 -18.17
CA ALA A 260 -28.20 -73.11 -17.22
C ALA A 260 -26.70 -73.39 -17.39
N VAL A 261 -25.89 -72.40 -17.79
CA VAL A 261 -24.44 -72.31 -17.45
C VAL A 261 -23.89 -70.85 -17.39
N GLU A 262 -24.45 -69.84 -18.06
CA GLU A 262 -23.79 -68.51 -18.16
C GLU A 262 -23.97 -67.54 -16.97
N THR A 263 -24.86 -67.81 -16.02
CA THR A 263 -25.29 -66.80 -15.03
C THR A 263 -24.41 -66.65 -13.78
N SER A 264 -23.33 -67.43 -13.61
CA SER A 264 -22.48 -67.35 -12.41
C SER A 264 -21.25 -66.44 -12.58
N GLN A 265 -20.54 -66.53 -13.70
CA GLN A 265 -19.30 -65.74 -13.91
C GLN A 265 -19.57 -64.24 -14.02
N ALA A 266 -20.62 -63.82 -14.72
CA ALA A 266 -21.00 -62.41 -14.83
C ALA A 266 -21.37 -61.79 -13.46
N GLN A 267 -22.06 -62.55 -12.60
CA GLN A 267 -22.41 -62.08 -11.26
C GLN A 267 -21.18 -61.95 -10.34
N PHE A 268 -20.22 -62.88 -10.44
CA PHE A 268 -18.94 -62.78 -9.71
C PHE A 268 -18.09 -61.60 -10.20
N GLU A 269 -18.09 -61.34 -11.51
CA GLU A 269 -17.40 -60.19 -12.10
C GLU A 269 -17.98 -58.85 -11.60
N ILE A 270 -19.30 -58.69 -11.62
CA ILE A 270 -19.99 -57.48 -11.11
C ILE A 270 -19.69 -57.27 -9.63
N THR A 271 -19.71 -58.34 -8.83
CA THR A 271 -19.42 -58.27 -7.39
C THR A 271 -17.96 -57.84 -7.14
N PHE A 272 -17.01 -58.40 -7.90
CA PHE A 272 -15.61 -58.02 -7.82
C PHE A 272 -15.40 -56.55 -8.23
N TRP A 273 -15.98 -56.13 -9.35
CA TRP A 273 -15.91 -54.75 -9.84
C TRP A 273 -16.46 -53.75 -8.81
N ASN A 274 -17.62 -54.03 -8.22
CA ASN A 274 -18.22 -53.18 -7.19
C ASN A 274 -17.34 -53.03 -5.95
N SER A 275 -16.51 -54.03 -5.63
CA SER A 275 -15.59 -53.95 -4.48
C SER A 275 -14.36 -53.04 -4.72
N ILE A 276 -14.01 -52.81 -5.99
CA ILE A 276 -12.78 -52.08 -6.37
C ILE A 276 -13.01 -50.73 -7.03
N LYS A 277 -14.17 -50.49 -7.66
CA LYS A 277 -14.41 -49.30 -8.50
C LYS A 277 -14.20 -47.97 -7.78
N ASP A 278 -14.42 -47.93 -6.46
CA ASP A 278 -14.27 -46.72 -5.64
C ASP A 278 -12.92 -46.69 -4.89
N LYS A 279 -12.09 -47.73 -5.05
CA LYS A 279 -10.75 -47.79 -4.48
C LYS A 279 -9.82 -47.13 -5.50
N ASN A 280 -9.50 -45.85 -5.29
CA ASN A 280 -8.60 -45.04 -6.12
C ASN A 280 -7.15 -45.60 -6.16
N SER A 281 -6.96 -46.77 -6.74
CA SER A 281 -5.72 -47.53 -6.69
C SER A 281 -5.55 -48.39 -7.94
N ARG A 282 -4.43 -48.16 -8.61
CA ARG A 282 -4.02 -48.81 -9.84
C ARG A 282 -3.97 -50.33 -9.69
N ALA A 283 -3.44 -50.82 -8.57
CA ALA A 283 -3.27 -52.25 -8.31
C ALA A 283 -4.60 -53.02 -8.30
N TYR A 284 -5.69 -52.39 -7.83
CA TYR A 284 -7.01 -53.06 -7.84
C TYR A 284 -7.57 -53.18 -9.25
N PHE A 285 -7.44 -52.15 -10.10
CA PHE A 285 -7.86 -52.21 -11.50
C PHE A 285 -7.01 -53.19 -12.31
N GLU A 286 -5.69 -53.26 -12.07
CA GLU A 286 -4.81 -54.26 -12.67
C GLU A 286 -5.20 -55.68 -12.26
N SER A 287 -5.56 -55.89 -10.99
CA SER A 287 -6.02 -57.20 -10.51
C SER A 287 -7.33 -57.66 -11.16
N TYR A 288 -8.24 -56.71 -11.46
CA TYR A 288 -9.45 -56.99 -12.21
C TYR A 288 -9.15 -57.38 -13.65
N LEU A 289 -8.27 -56.63 -14.34
CA LEU A 289 -7.85 -56.93 -15.71
C LEU A 289 -7.14 -58.28 -15.84
N ALA A 290 -6.36 -58.67 -14.84
CA ALA A 290 -5.68 -59.97 -14.81
C ALA A 290 -6.68 -61.13 -14.67
N ARG A 291 -7.77 -60.94 -13.92
CA ARG A 291 -8.78 -61.97 -13.64
C ARG A 291 -9.90 -62.03 -14.70
N TYR A 292 -10.24 -60.89 -15.30
CA TYR A 292 -11.29 -60.72 -16.30
C TYR A 292 -10.79 -59.92 -17.52
N PRO A 293 -9.86 -60.47 -18.31
CA PRO A 293 -9.23 -59.74 -19.42
C PRO A 293 -10.20 -59.34 -20.55
N GLY A 294 -11.30 -60.07 -20.72
CA GLY A 294 -12.41 -59.74 -21.63
C GLY A 294 -13.69 -59.33 -20.88
N GLY A 295 -13.57 -58.92 -19.62
CA GLY A 295 -14.69 -58.55 -18.77
C GLY A 295 -15.43 -57.29 -19.25
N GLN A 296 -16.68 -57.14 -18.83
CA GLN A 296 -17.56 -56.03 -19.20
C GLN A 296 -17.04 -54.67 -18.72
N PHE A 297 -16.21 -54.63 -17.68
CA PHE A 297 -15.61 -53.39 -17.16
C PHE A 297 -14.12 -53.22 -17.53
N SER A 298 -13.58 -54.08 -18.41
CA SER A 298 -12.16 -54.06 -18.78
C SER A 298 -11.71 -52.72 -19.37
N GLU A 299 -12.52 -52.10 -20.21
CA GLU A 299 -12.22 -50.78 -20.78
C GLU A 299 -12.26 -49.67 -19.72
N ILE A 300 -13.20 -49.74 -18.78
CA ILE A 300 -13.29 -48.78 -17.68
C ILE A 300 -12.08 -48.92 -16.75
N ALA A 301 -11.67 -50.15 -16.42
CA ALA A 301 -10.49 -50.40 -15.60
C ALA A 301 -9.20 -49.85 -16.24
N LYS A 302 -9.02 -50.02 -17.56
CA LYS A 302 -7.88 -49.44 -18.30
C LYS A 302 -7.91 -47.91 -18.26
N LEU A 303 -9.09 -47.32 -18.43
CA LEU A 303 -9.27 -45.87 -18.36
C LEU A 303 -8.92 -45.34 -16.96
N SER A 304 -9.41 -45.98 -15.90
CA SER A 304 -9.11 -45.61 -14.52
C SER A 304 -7.61 -45.70 -14.20
N ILE A 305 -6.89 -46.70 -14.73
CA ILE A 305 -5.42 -46.79 -14.62
C ILE A 305 -4.75 -45.60 -15.33
N SER A 306 -5.17 -45.27 -16.55
CA SER A 306 -4.61 -44.13 -17.29
C SER A 306 -4.85 -42.80 -16.59
N GLU A 307 -6.00 -42.61 -15.94
CA GLU A 307 -6.32 -41.40 -15.19
C GLU A 307 -5.46 -41.28 -13.92
N LEU A 308 -5.28 -42.40 -13.20
CA LEU A 308 -4.41 -42.50 -12.03
C LEU A 308 -2.95 -42.19 -12.38
N ASP A 309 -2.46 -42.69 -13.51
CA ASP A 309 -1.10 -42.41 -13.99
C ASP A 309 -0.92 -40.93 -14.32
N ALA A 310 -1.89 -40.36 -15.04
CA ALA A 310 -1.89 -38.94 -15.36
C ALA A 310 -1.97 -38.08 -14.07
N GLN A 311 -2.68 -38.53 -13.04
CA GLN A 311 -2.72 -37.88 -11.74
C GLN A 311 -1.35 -37.95 -11.04
N GLN A 312 -0.72 -39.12 -10.98
CA GLN A 312 0.60 -39.28 -10.38
C GLN A 312 1.66 -38.41 -11.07
N GLU A 313 1.62 -38.30 -12.40
CA GLU A 313 2.50 -37.41 -13.16
C GLU A 313 2.25 -35.93 -12.84
N ARG A 314 0.98 -35.51 -12.75
CA ARG A 314 0.63 -34.14 -12.34
C ARG A 314 1.14 -33.83 -10.95
N GLU A 315 0.97 -34.75 -10.00
CA GLU A 315 1.48 -34.59 -8.63
C GLU A 315 3.01 -34.57 -8.57
N ALA A 316 3.69 -35.40 -9.37
CA ALA A 316 5.15 -35.37 -9.47
C ALA A 316 5.66 -34.03 -9.99
N LYS A 317 5.06 -33.51 -11.07
CA LYS A 317 5.37 -32.18 -11.62
C LYS A 317 5.06 -31.05 -10.62
N ALA A 318 3.95 -31.15 -9.89
CA ALA A 318 3.60 -30.18 -8.84
C ALA A 318 4.63 -30.19 -7.69
N ARG A 319 5.09 -31.38 -7.27
CA ARG A 319 6.16 -31.52 -6.26
C ARG A 319 7.49 -30.94 -6.74
N GLU A 320 7.84 -31.15 -8.02
CA GLU A 320 9.05 -30.56 -8.62
C GLU A 320 8.96 -29.03 -8.68
N LEU A 321 7.83 -28.49 -9.14
CA LEU A 321 7.58 -27.05 -9.18
C LEU A 321 7.63 -26.43 -7.77
N ALA A 322 7.05 -27.10 -6.77
CA ALA A 322 7.09 -26.64 -5.39
C ALA A 322 8.53 -26.58 -4.83
N LYS A 323 9.37 -27.56 -5.16
CA LYS A 323 10.80 -27.54 -4.80
C LYS A 323 11.53 -26.38 -5.47
N ALA A 324 11.33 -26.17 -6.77
CA ALA A 324 11.93 -25.06 -7.49
C ALA A 324 11.48 -23.69 -6.93
N GLN A 325 10.21 -23.57 -6.53
CA GLN A 325 9.69 -22.36 -5.89
C GLN A 325 10.29 -22.13 -4.50
N ASP A 326 10.51 -23.18 -3.70
CA ASP A 326 11.17 -23.08 -2.40
C ASP A 326 12.63 -22.63 -2.54
N GLU A 327 13.36 -23.17 -3.52
CA GLU A 327 14.72 -22.75 -3.84
C GLU A 327 14.78 -21.29 -4.30
N GLN A 328 13.84 -20.86 -5.15
CA GLN A 328 13.72 -19.46 -5.57
C GLN A 328 13.42 -18.54 -4.39
N LYS A 329 12.51 -18.92 -3.48
CA LYS A 329 12.21 -18.15 -2.27
C LYS A 329 13.42 -18.05 -1.35
N LYS A 330 14.16 -19.14 -1.15
CA LYS A 330 15.41 -19.14 -0.36
C LYS A 330 16.46 -18.21 -0.96
N ALA A 331 16.63 -18.24 -2.29
CA ALA A 331 17.55 -17.33 -2.99
C ALA A 331 17.12 -15.86 -2.84
N GLU A 332 15.83 -15.56 -2.95
CA GLU A 332 15.31 -14.20 -2.78
C GLU A 332 15.48 -13.69 -1.35
N VAL A 333 15.17 -14.52 -0.34
CA VAL A 333 15.40 -14.18 1.08
C VAL A 333 16.88 -13.91 1.35
N ALA A 334 17.78 -14.72 0.80
CA ALA A 334 19.22 -14.50 0.92
C ALA A 334 19.66 -13.17 0.26
N ARG A 335 19.10 -12.84 -0.91
CA ARG A 335 19.37 -11.56 -1.59
C ARG A 335 18.91 -10.37 -0.76
N LEU A 336 17.68 -10.41 -0.24
CA LEU A 336 17.11 -9.35 0.59
C LEU A 336 17.90 -9.17 1.89
N ALA A 337 18.37 -10.26 2.51
CA ALA A 337 19.21 -10.19 3.70
C ALA A 337 20.56 -9.50 3.41
N GLU A 338 21.15 -9.75 2.24
CA GLU A 338 22.40 -9.11 1.83
C GLU A 338 22.20 -7.62 1.49
N GLU A 339 21.09 -7.27 0.85
CA GLU A 339 20.70 -5.87 0.61
C GLU A 339 20.44 -5.11 1.92
N ALA A 340 19.79 -5.74 2.90
CA ALA A 340 19.58 -5.15 4.22
C ALA A 340 20.91 -4.87 4.94
N LYS A 341 21.85 -5.82 4.93
CA LYS A 341 23.20 -5.60 5.49
C LYS A 341 23.92 -4.42 4.85
N LYS A 342 23.86 -4.30 3.52
CA LYS A 342 24.47 -3.18 2.80
C LYS A 342 23.81 -1.85 3.15
N SER A 343 22.48 -1.84 3.30
CA SER A 343 21.72 -0.66 3.73
C SER A 343 22.08 -0.23 5.15
N ASP A 344 22.24 -1.17 6.07
CA ASP A 344 22.65 -0.91 7.45
C ASP A 344 24.07 -0.35 7.53
N GLU A 345 25.01 -0.91 6.76
CA GLU A 345 26.37 -0.38 6.66
C GLU A 345 26.41 1.02 6.05
N ALA A 346 25.64 1.27 4.99
CA ALA A 346 25.52 2.59 4.39
C ALA A 346 24.93 3.62 5.37
N SER A 347 23.89 3.23 6.12
CA SER A 347 23.27 4.08 7.14
C SER A 347 24.23 4.41 8.28
N LYS A 348 25.02 3.43 8.75
CA LYS A 348 26.07 3.65 9.76
C LYS A 348 27.16 4.60 9.27
N ARG A 349 27.59 4.46 8.00
CA ARG A 349 28.58 5.38 7.40
C ARG A 349 28.03 6.81 7.30
N ALA A 350 26.79 6.96 6.84
CA ALA A 350 26.13 8.27 6.77
C ALA A 350 25.98 8.91 8.16
N ALA A 351 25.61 8.14 9.18
CA ALA A 351 25.51 8.62 10.56
C ALA A 351 26.87 9.06 11.12
N ALA A 352 27.94 8.29 10.84
CA ALA A 352 29.30 8.64 11.24
C ALA A 352 29.79 9.93 10.56
N GLU A 353 29.48 10.11 9.27
CA GLU A 353 29.82 11.33 8.52
C GLU A 353 29.07 12.56 9.07
N GLN A 354 27.77 12.43 9.34
CA GLN A 354 26.98 13.50 9.97
C GLN A 354 27.48 13.85 11.37
N ALA A 355 27.87 12.85 12.17
CA ALA A 355 28.46 13.10 13.49
C ALA A 355 29.79 13.86 13.38
N ALA A 356 30.63 13.49 12.41
CA ALA A 356 31.89 14.20 12.14
C ALA A 356 31.63 15.66 11.71
N GLN A 357 30.66 15.90 10.82
CA GLN A 357 30.27 17.24 10.38
C GLN A 357 29.78 18.09 11.55
N ARG A 358 28.87 17.58 12.39
CA ARG A 358 28.39 18.29 13.59
C ARG A 358 29.51 18.62 14.55
N SER A 359 30.47 17.71 14.74
CA SER A 359 31.62 17.96 15.61
C SER A 359 32.53 19.07 15.05
N ALA A 360 32.67 19.17 13.73
CA ALA A 360 33.43 20.23 13.09
C ALA A 360 32.71 21.59 13.18
N GLU A 361 31.39 21.60 12.99
CA GLU A 361 30.55 22.80 13.13
C GLU A 361 30.57 23.34 14.57
N LEU A 362 30.47 22.46 15.58
CA LEU A 362 30.58 22.84 16.99
C LEU A 362 31.94 23.48 17.30
N LYS A 363 33.04 22.86 16.86
CA LYS A 363 34.38 23.43 17.02
C LYS A 363 34.52 24.79 16.33
N ALA A 364 33.98 24.93 15.13
CA ALA A 364 34.00 26.20 14.40
C ALA A 364 33.19 27.29 15.13
N ALA A 365 32.05 26.92 15.72
CA ALA A 365 31.23 27.83 16.52
C ALA A 365 31.93 28.25 17.82
N GLU A 366 32.59 27.32 18.52
CA GLU A 366 33.40 27.61 19.71
C GLU A 366 34.56 28.56 19.38
N ASP A 367 35.29 28.31 18.29
CA ASP A 367 36.37 29.19 17.84
C ASP A 367 35.86 30.58 17.43
N ALA A 368 34.70 30.66 16.79
CA ALA A 368 34.06 31.93 16.45
C ALA A 368 33.63 32.70 17.70
N ALA A 369 33.08 32.03 18.71
CA ALA A 369 32.70 32.62 19.99
C ALA A 369 33.93 33.17 20.74
N ARG A 370 35.04 32.41 20.77
CA ARG A 370 36.31 32.88 21.35
C ARG A 370 36.81 34.16 20.67
N LYS A 371 36.83 34.18 19.33
CA LYS A 371 37.25 35.37 18.56
C LYS A 371 36.32 36.57 18.79
N ALA A 372 35.01 36.34 18.93
CA ALA A 372 34.06 37.40 19.21
C ALA A 372 34.29 38.03 20.59
N GLU A 373 34.61 37.22 21.60
CA GLU A 373 34.93 37.70 22.94
C GLU A 373 36.26 38.49 22.96
N GLU A 374 37.29 37.99 22.28
CA GLU A 374 38.55 38.71 22.09
C GLU A 374 38.34 40.08 21.41
N ALA A 375 37.50 40.13 20.37
CA ALA A 375 37.16 41.38 19.69
C ALA A 375 36.36 42.34 20.59
N ARG A 376 35.49 41.83 21.47
CA ARG A 376 34.73 42.63 22.43
C ARG A 376 35.66 43.29 23.45
N LEU A 377 36.60 42.53 24.00
CA LEU A 377 37.60 43.03 24.94
C LEU A 377 38.49 44.10 24.28
N ALA A 378 38.96 43.85 23.05
CA ALA A 378 39.73 44.84 22.29
C ALA A 378 38.94 46.14 22.02
N ALA A 379 37.64 46.04 21.74
CA ALA A 379 36.78 47.21 21.56
C ALA A 379 36.57 48.00 22.87
N GLU A 380 36.47 47.31 24.01
CA GLU A 380 36.40 47.94 25.33
C GLU A 380 37.69 48.71 25.65
N ASP A 381 38.85 48.10 25.40
CA ASP A 381 40.15 48.75 25.60
C ASP A 381 40.32 49.98 24.69
N ALA A 382 39.90 49.88 23.43
CA ALA A 382 39.91 51.00 22.49
C ALA A 382 39.01 52.15 22.96
N ARG A 383 37.84 51.83 23.53
CA ARG A 383 36.93 52.83 24.12
C ARG A 383 37.57 53.53 25.31
N LYS A 384 38.17 52.79 26.24
CA LYS A 384 38.90 53.37 27.40
C LYS A 384 40.04 54.28 26.94
N ALA A 385 40.78 53.88 25.91
CA ALA A 385 41.85 54.70 25.34
C ALA A 385 41.33 56.00 24.70
N LEU A 386 40.18 55.95 24.03
CA LEU A 386 39.53 57.14 23.46
C LEU A 386 39.05 58.11 24.56
N GLU A 387 38.42 57.59 25.61
CA GLU A 387 37.96 58.37 26.75
C GLU A 387 39.11 59.10 27.44
N LYS A 388 40.24 58.40 27.64
CA LYS A 388 41.47 59.02 28.15
C LYS A 388 41.98 60.14 27.26
N ARG A 389 42.06 59.91 25.93
CA ARG A 389 42.48 60.94 24.97
C ARG A 389 41.56 62.17 24.99
N LEU A 390 40.25 61.95 25.14
CA LEU A 390 39.29 63.05 25.23
C LEU A 390 39.54 63.88 26.50
N ALA A 391 39.74 63.23 27.65
CA ALA A 391 40.10 63.90 28.90
C ALA A 391 41.43 64.70 28.79
N ASP A 392 42.44 64.13 28.14
CA ASP A 392 43.73 64.80 27.90
C ASP A 392 43.55 66.05 27.00
N LEU A 393 42.70 65.97 25.96
CA LEU A 393 42.38 67.10 25.08
C LEU A 393 41.61 68.20 25.82
N GLU A 394 40.63 67.83 26.64
CA GLU A 394 39.89 68.79 27.47
C GLU A 394 40.82 69.50 28.48
N ALA A 395 41.75 68.77 29.09
CA ALA A 395 42.75 69.36 29.98
C ALA A 395 43.67 70.33 29.22
N ALA A 396 44.13 69.96 28.02
CA ALA A 396 44.96 70.82 27.17
C ALA A 396 44.20 72.08 26.68
N GLN A 397 42.90 71.97 26.39
CA GLN A 397 42.07 73.11 26.02
C GLN A 397 41.93 74.08 27.20
N LYS A 398 41.64 73.59 28.41
CA LYS A 398 41.57 74.42 29.62
C LYS A 398 42.87 75.16 29.89
N GLN A 399 44.02 74.52 29.64
CA GLN A 399 45.34 75.17 29.74
C GLN A 399 45.52 76.28 28.68
N ARG A 400 45.11 76.04 27.42
CA ARG A 400 45.16 77.05 26.35
C ARG A 400 44.22 78.25 26.58
N GLU A 401 43.08 78.03 27.24
CA GLU A 401 42.16 79.11 27.61
C GLU A 401 42.68 79.97 28.77
N ALA A 402 43.57 79.43 29.61
CA ALA A 402 44.24 80.15 30.69
C ALA A 402 45.44 81.01 30.24
N GLU A 403 46.02 80.73 29.07
CA GLU A 403 47.09 81.53 28.46
C GLU A 403 46.54 82.44 27.33
N LYS A 404 46.05 83.63 27.69
CA LYS A 404 45.90 84.75 26.74
C LYS A 404 46.39 86.06 27.33
N PRO A 405 47.31 86.78 26.66
CA PRO A 405 47.33 88.23 26.64
C PRO A 405 46.55 88.77 25.43
N VAL A 406 46.04 89.99 25.60
CA VAL A 406 45.27 90.80 24.65
C VAL A 406 46.23 91.55 23.70
N GLU A 407 45.99 91.56 22.37
CA GLU A 407 45.59 92.77 21.60
C GLU A 407 45.42 92.53 20.07
N VAL A 408 44.33 93.13 19.58
CA VAL A 408 43.69 93.42 18.29
C VAL A 408 44.53 93.51 16.99
N ALA A 409 44.00 92.97 15.88
CA ALA A 409 43.89 93.66 14.58
C ALA A 409 42.83 93.02 13.65
N LYS A 410 42.03 93.89 13.04
CA LYS A 410 40.82 93.66 12.23
C LYS A 410 41.18 93.65 10.74
N LEU A 411 40.61 92.74 9.92
CA LEU A 411 40.25 92.97 8.51
C LEU A 411 39.35 91.85 7.96
N GLU A 412 38.26 92.32 7.34
CA GLU A 412 37.35 91.76 6.34
C GLU A 412 36.57 90.44 6.51
N GLN A 413 35.25 90.58 6.35
CA GLN A 413 34.23 89.54 6.18
C GLN A 413 34.41 88.81 4.83
N PRO A 414 33.91 87.57 4.74
CA PRO A 414 32.69 87.42 3.94
C PRO A 414 31.58 86.59 4.60
N ALA A 415 30.36 86.94 4.19
CA ALA A 415 29.03 86.32 4.26
C ALA A 415 28.77 85.03 5.09
N PRO A 416 27.56 84.92 5.71
CA PRO A 416 27.17 83.74 6.48
C PRO A 416 26.79 82.59 5.54
N GLY A 417 27.68 81.60 5.42
CA GLY A 417 27.41 80.31 4.80
C GLY A 417 27.22 79.23 5.86
N THR A 418 26.08 79.21 6.52
CA THR A 418 25.66 78.05 7.33
C THR A 418 25.30 76.93 6.36
N ALA A 419 26.29 76.13 5.96
CA ALA A 419 26.05 74.92 5.18
C ALA A 419 25.41 73.86 6.08
N SER A 420 24.08 73.94 6.23
CA SER A 420 23.26 72.74 6.33
C SER A 420 23.66 71.85 5.15
N ARG A 421 24.12 70.63 5.40
CA ARG A 421 24.38 69.64 4.34
C ARG A 421 23.05 69.17 3.76
N SER A 422 22.36 70.03 3.02
CA SER A 422 21.38 69.58 2.04
C SER A 422 22.16 69.01 0.86
N ILE A 423 22.16 67.68 0.70
CA ILE A 423 22.66 67.06 -0.53
C ILE A 423 21.81 67.58 -1.68
N ASP A 424 22.45 68.03 -2.76
CA ASP A 424 21.76 68.43 -3.98
C ASP A 424 20.85 67.27 -4.45
N PRO A 425 19.56 67.50 -4.76
CA PRO A 425 18.65 66.43 -5.15
C PRO A 425 19.15 65.61 -6.35
N GLY A 426 19.88 66.22 -7.27
CA GLY A 426 20.51 65.53 -8.39
C GLY A 426 21.67 64.63 -7.96
N GLU A 427 22.46 65.04 -6.98
CA GLU A 427 23.53 64.24 -6.39
C GLU A 427 22.99 63.06 -5.55
N LEU A 428 21.90 63.26 -4.80
CA LEU A 428 21.22 62.20 -4.07
C LEU A 428 20.61 61.16 -5.02
N ALA A 429 19.95 61.62 -6.09
CA ALA A 429 19.42 60.75 -7.13
C ALA A 429 20.56 59.95 -7.81
N ARG A 430 21.66 60.61 -8.17
CA ARG A 430 22.82 59.97 -8.82
C ARG A 430 23.46 58.91 -7.92
N SER A 431 23.63 59.22 -6.64
CA SER A 431 24.22 58.29 -5.66
C SER A 431 23.32 57.08 -5.44
N THR A 432 22.01 57.28 -5.37
CA THR A 432 21.02 56.20 -5.20
C THR A 432 20.96 55.31 -6.45
N GLN A 433 20.97 55.90 -7.65
CA GLN A 433 21.05 55.17 -8.91
C GLN A 433 22.33 54.32 -9.00
N ALA A 434 23.49 54.85 -8.60
CA ALA A 434 24.75 54.13 -8.61
C ALA A 434 24.72 52.90 -7.70
N GLU A 435 24.12 53.01 -6.51
CA GLU A 435 23.98 51.87 -5.61
C GLU A 435 22.99 50.83 -6.11
N LEU A 436 21.84 51.25 -6.67
CA LEU A 436 20.90 50.32 -7.32
C LEU A 436 21.53 49.60 -8.51
N GLN A 437 22.42 50.26 -9.26
CA GLN A 437 23.19 49.64 -10.34
C GLN A 437 24.22 48.64 -9.80
N ARG A 438 24.96 48.99 -8.74
CA ARG A 438 25.90 48.08 -8.06
C ARG A 438 25.21 46.81 -7.56
N LEU A 439 23.99 46.94 -7.04
CA LEU A 439 23.17 45.82 -6.56
C LEU A 439 22.50 45.02 -7.70
N GLY A 440 22.70 45.45 -8.95
CA GLY A 440 22.21 44.78 -10.15
C GLY A 440 20.76 45.07 -10.50
N CYS A 441 20.11 46.03 -9.82
CA CYS A 441 18.70 46.34 -9.97
C CYS A 441 18.43 47.45 -10.99
N LEU A 442 19.41 48.33 -11.27
CA LEU A 442 19.32 49.36 -12.31
C LEU A 442 20.18 48.98 -13.53
N SER A 443 19.54 48.89 -14.70
CA SER A 443 20.20 48.60 -15.99
C SER A 443 20.43 49.83 -16.88
N GLY A 444 19.95 51.01 -16.46
CA GLY A 444 20.11 52.29 -17.16
C GLY A 444 21.39 53.06 -16.80
N ARG A 445 21.56 54.26 -17.37
CA ARG A 445 22.68 55.16 -17.02
C ARG A 445 22.38 55.87 -15.70
N VAL A 446 23.43 56.08 -14.90
CA VAL A 446 23.41 56.93 -13.71
C VAL A 446 23.57 58.37 -14.17
N ASP A 447 22.46 59.12 -14.22
CA ASP A 447 22.40 60.47 -14.79
C ASP A 447 22.02 61.55 -13.75
N GLY A 448 21.63 61.14 -12.55
CA GLY A 448 21.14 62.04 -11.50
C GLY A 448 19.73 62.57 -11.74
N LYS A 449 19.00 62.04 -12.74
CA LYS A 449 17.60 62.37 -13.00
C LYS A 449 16.73 61.23 -12.49
N TRP A 450 16.01 61.48 -11.39
CA TRP A 450 15.06 60.50 -10.86
C TRP A 450 13.81 60.44 -11.74
N GLY A 451 13.36 59.23 -12.06
CA GLY A 451 12.21 58.99 -12.92
C GLY A 451 11.88 57.51 -13.02
N SER A 452 10.97 57.14 -13.92
CA SER A 452 10.34 55.82 -13.97
C SER A 452 11.30 54.62 -13.99
N GLY A 453 12.46 54.75 -14.65
CA GLY A 453 13.49 53.71 -14.64
C GLY A 453 14.15 53.51 -13.27
N SER A 454 14.37 54.59 -12.53
CA SER A 454 14.96 54.57 -11.18
C SER A 454 13.93 54.09 -10.14
N GLU A 455 12.68 54.55 -10.25
CA GLU A 455 11.57 54.09 -9.41
C GLU A 455 11.31 52.59 -9.58
N ARG A 456 11.37 52.08 -10.83
CA ARG A 456 11.22 50.66 -11.12
C ARG A 456 12.36 49.84 -10.53
N ALA A 457 13.61 50.27 -10.70
CA ALA A 457 14.77 49.61 -10.11
C ALA A 457 14.69 49.54 -8.58
N LEU A 458 14.19 50.61 -7.94
CA LEU A 458 13.96 50.66 -6.50
C LEU A 458 12.84 49.71 -6.05
N LYS A 459 11.76 49.62 -6.83
CA LYS A 459 10.66 48.66 -6.59
C LYS A 459 11.12 47.21 -6.72
N ASP A 460 11.95 46.92 -7.73
CA ASP A 460 12.51 45.59 -7.94
C ASP A 460 13.45 45.21 -6.79
N TYR A 461 14.32 46.13 -6.34
CA TYR A 461 15.13 45.93 -5.13
C TYR A 461 14.27 45.63 -3.89
N ALA A 462 13.24 46.43 -3.64
CA ALA A 462 12.36 46.25 -2.49
C ALA A 462 11.57 44.94 -2.55
N GLY A 463 11.12 44.53 -3.73
CA GLY A 463 10.47 43.23 -3.95
C GLY A 463 11.40 42.06 -3.64
N MET A 464 12.67 42.13 -4.05
CA MET A 464 13.66 41.09 -3.76
C MET A 464 14.07 41.03 -2.28
N GLN A 465 14.02 42.16 -1.58
CA GLN A 465 14.27 42.23 -0.14
C GLN A 465 13.02 41.99 0.72
N GLY A 466 11.84 41.86 0.12
CA GLY A 466 10.57 41.69 0.83
C GLY A 466 10.12 42.92 1.63
N VAL A 467 10.60 44.12 1.28
CA VAL A 467 10.32 45.37 2.02
C VAL A 467 9.24 46.18 1.29
N LYS A 468 8.30 46.76 2.05
CA LYS A 468 7.35 47.74 1.51
C LYS A 468 7.92 49.15 1.63
N LEU A 469 8.04 49.86 0.51
CA LEU A 469 8.52 51.24 0.48
C LEU A 469 7.37 52.22 0.70
N ALA A 470 7.61 53.26 1.52
CA ALA A 470 6.66 54.33 1.78
C ALA A 470 6.66 55.40 0.67
N SER A 471 7.78 55.55 -0.05
CA SER A 471 7.92 56.40 -1.24
C SER A 471 8.90 55.74 -2.22
N LEU A 472 8.76 56.05 -3.51
CA LEU A 472 9.70 55.68 -4.56
C LEU A 472 10.73 56.79 -4.87
N ASP A 473 10.74 57.85 -4.07
CA ASP A 473 11.70 58.95 -4.15
C ASP A 473 13.00 58.62 -3.38
N PRO A 474 14.17 59.12 -3.83
CA PRO A 474 15.43 58.85 -3.17
C PRO A 474 15.52 59.65 -1.86
N THR A 475 15.91 58.97 -0.78
CA THR A 475 16.12 59.57 0.55
C THR A 475 17.49 59.17 1.10
N LEU A 476 18.03 59.93 2.05
CA LEU A 476 19.33 59.62 2.67
C LEU A 476 19.33 58.25 3.36
N ASP A 477 18.26 57.95 4.11
CA ASP A 477 18.11 56.66 4.79
C ASP A 477 18.01 55.48 3.81
N LEU A 478 17.46 55.71 2.61
CA LEU A 478 17.45 54.70 1.57
C LEU A 478 18.86 54.49 1.01
N LEU A 479 19.59 55.57 0.73
CA LEU A 479 20.95 55.51 0.21
C LEU A 479 21.89 54.74 1.18
N ASP A 480 21.80 55.00 2.47
CA ASP A 480 22.63 54.33 3.48
C ASP A 480 22.31 52.83 3.59
N ARG A 481 21.03 52.45 3.47
CA ARG A 481 20.61 51.05 3.40
C ARG A 481 21.12 50.33 2.16
N LEU A 482 21.08 50.99 1.00
CA LEU A 482 21.63 50.43 -0.23
C LEU A 482 23.15 50.23 -0.13
N LYS A 483 23.87 51.20 0.43
CA LYS A 483 25.33 51.10 0.68
C LYS A 483 25.70 49.97 1.65
N ALA A 484 24.88 49.75 2.68
CA ALA A 484 25.11 48.68 3.65
C ALA A 484 24.95 47.27 3.03
N THR A 485 24.26 47.14 1.90
CA THR A 485 24.05 45.87 1.22
C THR A 485 25.29 45.47 0.40
N LYS A 486 26.02 44.44 0.84
CA LYS A 486 27.30 44.02 0.24
C LYS A 486 27.20 43.02 -0.91
N VAL A 487 26.04 42.37 -1.08
CA VAL A 487 25.82 41.32 -2.09
C VAL A 487 24.88 41.84 -3.17
N ARG A 488 25.04 41.35 -4.40
CA ARG A 488 24.13 41.64 -5.51
C ARG A 488 22.73 41.10 -5.19
N VAL A 489 21.70 41.93 -5.35
CA VAL A 489 20.32 41.60 -4.93
C VAL A 489 19.45 41.19 -6.11
N CYS A 490 19.52 41.90 -7.22
CA CYS A 490 18.70 41.59 -8.38
C CYS A 490 19.41 40.60 -9.32
N PRO A 491 18.72 39.56 -9.84
CA PRO A 491 19.31 38.51 -10.67
C PRO A 491 19.80 39.04 -12.03
N LEU A 492 20.67 38.30 -12.73
CA LEU A 492 21.04 38.65 -14.11
C LEU A 492 19.82 38.36 -15.02
N VAL A 493 19.29 39.35 -15.73
CA VAL A 493 18.31 39.10 -16.78
C VAL A 493 19.05 38.77 -18.08
N CYS A 494 19.18 37.49 -18.38
CA CYS A 494 19.81 37.02 -19.61
C CYS A 494 18.86 37.13 -20.82
N GLY A 495 19.41 37.41 -22.01
CA GLY A 495 18.64 37.49 -23.25
C GLY A 495 17.97 36.16 -23.61
N LYS A 496 17.02 36.18 -24.55
CA LYS A 496 16.09 35.06 -24.89
C LYS A 496 16.70 33.68 -25.20
N GLU A 497 18.03 33.53 -25.25
CA GLU A 497 18.74 32.27 -25.54
C GLU A 497 19.97 32.03 -24.64
N GLN A 498 20.00 32.70 -23.49
CA GLN A 498 21.10 32.61 -22.53
C GLN A 498 20.57 32.26 -21.14
N LYS A 499 21.30 31.41 -20.40
CA LYS A 499 21.00 31.07 -19.01
C LYS A 499 22.12 31.56 -18.11
N GLU A 500 21.79 32.03 -16.91
CA GLU A 500 22.80 32.43 -15.92
C GLU A 500 23.57 31.19 -15.44
N SER A 501 24.90 31.24 -15.53
CA SER A 501 25.82 30.26 -14.95
C SER A 501 27.05 30.99 -14.40
N ASN A 502 27.35 30.78 -13.12
CA ASN A 502 28.47 31.42 -12.40
C ASN A 502 28.54 32.95 -12.57
N GLY A 503 27.40 33.63 -12.47
CA GLY A 503 27.32 35.09 -12.55
C GLY A 503 27.54 35.68 -13.95
N ARG A 504 27.42 34.87 -15.02
CA ARG A 504 27.41 35.35 -16.42
C ARG A 504 26.30 34.68 -17.23
N CYS A 505 25.77 35.43 -18.20
CA CYS A 505 24.83 34.88 -19.17
C CYS A 505 25.59 34.08 -20.23
N VAL A 506 25.41 32.76 -20.23
CA VAL A 506 26.02 31.85 -21.21
C VAL A 506 24.97 31.36 -22.20
N LYS A 507 25.33 31.27 -23.48
CA LYS A 507 24.44 30.69 -24.51
C LYS A 507 24.19 29.22 -24.20
N VAL A 508 22.93 28.80 -24.29
CA VAL A 508 22.56 27.39 -24.07
C VAL A 508 23.11 26.58 -25.26
N LYS A 509 24.21 25.86 -25.07
CA LYS A 509 24.76 24.94 -26.08
C LYS A 509 23.85 23.70 -26.10
N GLN A 510 23.19 23.43 -27.22
CA GLN A 510 22.51 22.15 -27.43
C GLN A 510 23.57 21.06 -27.51
N GLU A 511 23.53 20.09 -26.60
CA GLU A 511 24.40 18.92 -26.67
C GLU A 511 23.98 18.06 -27.87
N ALA A 512 24.94 17.80 -28.76
CA ALA A 512 24.76 16.91 -29.90
C ALA A 512 24.50 15.48 -29.39
N LYS A 513 23.49 14.83 -29.97
CA LYS A 513 23.26 13.39 -29.80
C LYS A 513 24.55 12.64 -30.13
N VAL A 514 25.04 11.86 -29.17
CA VAL A 514 26.09 10.89 -29.39
C VAL A 514 25.46 9.70 -30.09
N ASP A 515 25.74 9.53 -31.39
CA ASP A 515 25.44 8.30 -32.12
C ASP A 515 26.35 7.17 -31.60
N PRO A 516 25.81 5.98 -31.28
CA PRO A 516 26.64 4.84 -30.89
C PRO A 516 27.38 4.27 -32.11
N LYS A 517 28.69 4.13 -31.97
CA LYS A 517 29.64 3.56 -32.93
C LYS A 517 29.38 2.05 -33.17
N PRO A 518 29.57 1.51 -34.39
CA PRO A 518 29.32 0.10 -34.68
C PRO A 518 30.54 -0.76 -34.34
N GLU A 519 30.32 -1.88 -33.66
CA GLU A 519 31.32 -2.93 -33.47
C GLU A 519 30.89 -4.23 -34.17
N LYS A 520 31.90 -5.02 -34.52
CA LYS A 520 32.03 -5.76 -35.77
C LYS A 520 31.24 -7.06 -35.84
N ARG A 521 30.86 -7.35 -37.08
CA ARG A 521 30.35 -8.61 -37.60
C ARG A 521 31.44 -9.68 -37.52
N THR A 522 31.20 -10.77 -36.80
CA THR A 522 31.86 -12.06 -37.05
C THR A 522 30.78 -13.07 -37.41
N THR A 523 30.94 -13.60 -38.62
CA THR A 523 30.22 -14.72 -39.19
C THR A 523 30.43 -15.95 -38.34
N ASP A 524 29.34 -16.63 -37.96
CA ASP A 524 29.16 -18.07 -38.18
C ASP A 524 27.73 -18.47 -37.78
N ALA A 525 27.02 -19.04 -38.75
CA ALA A 525 25.78 -19.78 -38.53
C ALA A 525 26.15 -21.27 -38.36
N PRO A 526 25.32 -22.10 -37.69
CA PRO A 526 24.23 -22.68 -38.45
C PRO A 526 22.91 -22.96 -37.70
N LYS A 527 21.83 -22.87 -38.50
CA LYS A 527 20.60 -23.70 -38.54
C LYS A 527 19.44 -23.41 -37.58
N GLU A 528 18.35 -23.03 -38.26
CA GLU A 528 16.92 -23.39 -38.08
C GLU A 528 16.39 -23.61 -36.66
N ILE A 529 15.32 -22.88 -36.32
CA ILE A 529 14.01 -23.42 -35.89
C ILE A 529 12.98 -22.27 -35.84
N THR A 530 11.94 -22.45 -36.66
CA THR A 530 10.56 -21.92 -36.62
C THR A 530 10.20 -20.59 -35.96
N LYS A 531 9.59 -19.74 -36.80
CA LYS A 531 8.72 -18.58 -36.51
C LYS A 531 7.84 -18.76 -35.26
N LYS A 532 8.01 -17.91 -34.24
CA LYS A 532 6.93 -17.46 -33.36
C LYS A 532 6.71 -15.96 -33.59
N LYS A 533 5.50 -15.61 -34.03
CA LYS A 533 4.99 -14.22 -34.00
C LYS A 533 5.01 -13.76 -32.54
N VAL A 534 5.91 -12.85 -32.21
CA VAL A 534 5.80 -12.04 -30.99
C VAL A 534 4.71 -11.01 -31.29
N ALA A 535 3.57 -11.12 -30.59
CA ALA A 535 2.57 -10.08 -30.58
C ALA A 535 3.22 -8.83 -29.96
N SER A 536 3.35 -7.75 -30.73
CA SER A 536 3.78 -6.46 -30.19
C SER A 536 2.65 -5.94 -29.28
N GLU A 537 2.95 -5.81 -27.99
CA GLU A 537 2.08 -5.09 -27.05
C GLU A 537 1.90 -3.66 -27.56
N ARG A 538 0.66 -3.30 -27.92
CA ARG A 538 0.31 -1.91 -28.25
C ARG A 538 0.18 -1.13 -26.95
N ILE A 539 1.01 -0.10 -26.80
CA ILE A 539 0.91 0.83 -25.68
C ILE A 539 -0.27 1.78 -25.94
N CYS A 540 -1.29 1.69 -25.10
CA CYS A 540 -2.47 2.54 -25.14
C CYS A 540 -2.42 3.61 -24.04
N TYR A 541 -3.14 4.71 -24.25
CA TYR A 541 -3.22 5.84 -23.34
C TYR A 541 -4.68 6.20 -23.09
N VAL A 542 -5.03 6.49 -21.83
CA VAL A 542 -6.35 7.02 -21.46
C VAL A 542 -6.22 8.54 -21.33
N CYS A 543 -7.01 9.28 -22.10
CA CYS A 543 -6.96 10.74 -22.18
C CYS A 543 -8.22 11.39 -21.60
N ARG A 544 -8.04 12.51 -20.88
CA ARG A 544 -9.14 13.29 -20.29
C ARG A 544 -9.55 14.44 -21.24
N GLN A 545 -10.84 14.57 -21.57
CA GLN A 545 -11.35 15.68 -22.39
C GLN A 545 -11.65 16.94 -21.55
N PRO A 546 -11.69 18.13 -22.17
CA PRO A 546 -12.31 19.31 -21.59
C PRO A 546 -13.82 19.07 -21.31
N PRO A 547 -14.41 19.80 -20.35
CA PRO A 547 -15.66 19.42 -19.66
C PRO A 547 -16.96 19.39 -20.51
N SER A 548 -16.90 19.61 -21.82
CA SER A 548 -18.06 19.67 -22.71
C SER A 548 -18.43 18.34 -23.40
N PHE A 549 -17.62 17.29 -23.29
CA PHE A 549 -17.90 15.97 -23.88
C PHE A 549 -17.50 14.88 -22.88
N GLY A 550 -18.46 14.06 -22.44
CA GLY A 550 -18.32 13.17 -21.28
C GLY A 550 -17.22 12.10 -21.38
N GLY A 551 -16.81 11.60 -20.20
CA GLY A 551 -16.02 10.37 -19.97
C GLY A 551 -14.57 10.37 -20.47
N PRO A 552 -13.64 9.65 -19.80
CA PRO A 552 -12.31 9.38 -20.36
C PRO A 552 -12.41 8.45 -21.58
N TYR A 553 -11.53 8.63 -22.57
CA TYR A 553 -11.48 7.81 -23.79
C TYR A 553 -10.05 7.31 -24.07
N GLU A 554 -9.93 6.19 -24.78
CA GLU A 554 -8.67 5.46 -24.98
C GLU A 554 -8.10 5.67 -26.39
N ILE A 555 -6.79 5.90 -26.48
CA ILE A 555 -6.05 6.10 -27.74
C ILE A 555 -4.82 5.18 -27.75
N CYS A 556 -4.69 4.37 -28.80
CA CYS A 556 -3.55 3.44 -28.98
C CYS A 556 -2.73 3.84 -30.22
N PRO A 557 -1.77 4.78 -30.09
CA PRO A 557 -0.98 5.23 -31.23
C PRO A 557 -0.04 4.11 -31.72
N PRO A 558 0.17 3.98 -33.05
CA PRO A 558 0.91 2.85 -33.65
C PRO A 558 2.37 2.76 -33.19
N ASN A 559 2.94 3.85 -32.70
CA ASN A 559 4.33 3.93 -32.22
C ASN A 559 4.45 4.02 -30.70
N GLY A 560 3.34 3.92 -29.94
CA GLY A 560 3.36 3.97 -28.48
C GLY A 560 3.81 5.31 -27.87
N VAL A 561 3.81 6.39 -28.64
CA VAL A 561 4.19 7.74 -28.17
C VAL A 561 2.96 8.45 -27.57
N LYS A 562 3.08 8.98 -26.35
CA LYS A 562 2.02 9.72 -25.66
C LYS A 562 1.49 10.86 -26.55
N PRO A 563 0.18 10.89 -26.88
CA PRO A 563 -0.38 11.95 -27.71
C PRO A 563 -0.39 13.29 -26.95
N THR A 564 0.05 14.37 -27.62
CA THR A 564 0.21 15.70 -27.01
C THR A 564 -0.81 16.73 -27.48
N ARG A 565 -1.70 16.41 -28.44
CA ARG A 565 -2.74 17.32 -28.97
C ARG A 565 -4.01 16.59 -29.36
N ALA A 566 -5.16 17.24 -29.15
CA ALA A 566 -6.46 16.77 -29.60
C ALA A 566 -6.60 16.81 -31.13
N LEU A 567 -7.24 15.80 -31.72
CA LEU A 567 -7.67 15.82 -33.12
C LEU A 567 -8.80 16.85 -33.27
N GLY A 568 -8.47 18.07 -33.69
CA GLY A 568 -9.47 19.07 -34.07
C GLY A 568 -9.51 20.38 -33.27
N GLY A 569 -8.50 20.71 -32.46
CA GLY A 569 -8.42 22.05 -31.88
C GLY A 569 -7.37 22.18 -30.80
N GLY A 570 -6.20 22.71 -31.15
CA GLY A 570 -5.17 23.44 -30.37
C GLY A 570 -4.75 23.06 -28.93
N GLN A 571 -5.53 22.30 -28.17
CA GLN A 571 -5.32 22.03 -26.74
C GLN A 571 -4.50 20.75 -26.52
N ALA A 572 -3.67 20.78 -25.49
CA ALA A 572 -2.86 19.65 -25.06
C ALA A 572 -3.73 18.63 -24.33
N LEU A 573 -3.56 17.34 -24.65
CA LEU A 573 -4.25 16.25 -23.97
C LEU A 573 -3.47 15.79 -22.74
N ASP A 574 -4.16 15.65 -21.61
CA ASP A 574 -3.60 14.97 -20.44
C ASP A 574 -3.96 13.48 -20.49
N CYS A 575 -2.96 12.65 -20.79
CA CYS A 575 -3.12 11.21 -20.98
C CYS A 575 -2.19 10.39 -20.09
N VAL A 576 -2.67 9.24 -19.61
CA VAL A 576 -1.87 8.31 -18.79
C VAL A 576 -1.73 6.98 -19.52
N ARG A 577 -0.55 6.37 -19.47
CA ARG A 577 -0.28 5.06 -20.09
C ARG A 577 -1.14 4.00 -19.39
N LYS A 578 -1.87 3.21 -20.18
CA LYS A 578 -2.70 2.11 -19.70
C LYS A 578 -1.88 0.82 -19.61
#